data_AF-A0A368LMD0-F1
#
_entry.id   AF-A0A368LMD0-F1
#
_cell.length_a   1.000
_cell.length_b   1.000
_cell.length_c   1.000
_cell.angle_alpha   90.00
_cell.angle_beta   90.00
_cell.angle_gamma   90.00
#
_symmetry.space_group_name_H-M   'P 1'
#
loop_
_entity.id
_entity.type
_entity.pdbx_description
1 polymer ?
#
loop_
_entity_poly.entity_id
_entity_poly.type
_entity_poly.pdbx_seq_one_letter_code
_entity_poly.pdbx_strand_id
1 'polypeptide(L)'
;MEIETRQQLEAIVTEMIATGEKINVSRVAAKAGVSNALIYNRYPDLKVRIQAAKETQQSRKEQIEVTTEVEKLKSKLGKAKQKQEEAELMVCSYQKQNAQLWEHIQEVYSMYDQVLAERNDFAERLKFVGQI
;
A
#
# COMPACT_ATOMS: atom_id res chain seq x y z
N MET A 1 -55.92 -14.68 8.07
CA MET A 1 -54.84 -14.45 9.05
C MET A 1 -53.52 -15.11 8.68
N GLU A 2 -53.40 -16.43 8.43
CA GLU A 2 -52.07 -17.05 8.17
C GLU A 2 -51.36 -16.61 6.88
N ILE A 3 -52.12 -16.35 5.81
CA ILE A 3 -51.58 -15.87 4.53
C ILE A 3 -51.02 -14.45 4.67
N GLU A 4 -51.64 -13.66 5.53
CA GLU A 4 -51.33 -12.25 5.78
C GLU A 4 -49.99 -12.11 6.53
N THR A 5 -49.76 -12.96 7.54
CA THR A 5 -48.50 -12.96 8.31
C THR A 5 -47.30 -13.40 7.45
N ARG A 6 -47.49 -14.36 6.54
CA ARG A 6 -46.45 -14.78 5.60
C ARG A 6 -46.09 -13.65 4.62
N GLN A 7 -47.09 -13.02 4.01
CA GLN A 7 -46.87 -11.90 3.09
C GLN A 7 -46.17 -10.73 3.77
N GLN A 8 -46.51 -10.44 5.03
CA GLN A 8 -45.83 -9.41 5.82
C GLN A 8 -44.35 -9.75 6.07
N LEU A 9 -44.05 -10.99 6.42
CA LEU A 9 -42.66 -11.46 6.59
C LEU A 9 -41.88 -11.39 5.27
N GLU A 10 -42.48 -11.79 4.15
CA GLU A 10 -41.86 -11.72 2.82
C GLU A 10 -41.60 -10.28 2.38
N ALA A 11 -42.52 -9.36 2.65
CA ALA A 11 -42.34 -7.94 2.39
C ALA A 11 -41.17 -7.36 3.20
N ILE A 12 -41.12 -7.66 4.50
CA ILE A 12 -40.05 -7.19 5.41
C ILE A 12 -38.69 -7.75 4.98
N VAL A 13 -38.61 -9.04 4.63
CA VAL A 13 -37.37 -9.65 4.12
C VAL A 13 -36.92 -8.95 2.84
N THR A 14 -37.84 -8.66 1.92
CA THR A 14 -37.53 -7.99 0.66
C THR A 14 -37.07 -6.55 0.90
N GLU A 15 -37.72 -5.81 1.80
CA GLU A 15 -37.34 -4.45 2.19
C GLU A 15 -35.95 -4.42 2.84
N MET A 16 -35.66 -5.33 3.77
CA MET A 16 -34.35 -5.42 4.43
C MET A 16 -33.22 -5.77 3.44
N ILE A 17 -33.52 -6.59 2.42
CA ILE A 17 -32.58 -6.87 1.33
C ILE A 17 -32.35 -5.63 0.48
N ALA A 18 -33.41 -4.92 0.09
CA ALA A 18 -33.35 -3.74 -0.77
C ALA A 18 -32.62 -2.57 -0.11
N THR A 19 -32.85 -2.36 1.18
CA THR A 19 -32.22 -1.30 1.98
C THR A 19 -30.77 -1.63 2.39
N GLY A 20 -30.33 -2.88 2.20
CA GLY A 20 -29.02 -3.33 2.67
C GLY A 20 -28.92 -3.42 4.20
N GLU A 21 -30.05 -3.38 4.91
CA GLU A 21 -30.08 -3.52 6.36
C GLU A 21 -29.62 -4.92 6.75
N LYS A 22 -28.85 -5.04 7.85
CA LYS A 22 -28.38 -6.33 8.36
C LYS A 22 -29.57 -7.24 8.63
N ILE A 23 -29.65 -8.32 7.86
CA ILE A 23 -30.74 -9.29 7.90
C ILE A 23 -30.39 -10.51 8.76
N ASN A 24 -31.31 -10.92 9.62
CA ASN A 24 -31.28 -12.19 10.36
C ASN A 24 -32.68 -12.51 10.88
N VAL A 25 -32.93 -13.77 11.25
CA VAL A 25 -34.25 -14.25 11.68
C VAL A 25 -34.80 -13.41 12.84
N SER A 26 -33.97 -13.08 13.84
CA SER A 26 -34.38 -12.27 14.99
C SER A 26 -34.83 -10.86 14.62
N ARG A 27 -34.14 -10.21 13.68
CA ARG A 27 -34.50 -8.87 13.21
C ARG A 27 -35.76 -8.87 12.35
N VAL A 28 -35.88 -9.86 11.47
CA VAL A 28 -37.10 -10.02 10.65
C VAL A 28 -38.30 -10.27 11.55
N ALA A 29 -38.17 -11.15 12.55
CA ALA A 29 -39.23 -11.44 13.52
C ALA A 29 -39.58 -10.20 14.37
N ALA A 30 -38.58 -9.46 14.87
CA ALA A 30 -38.80 -8.24 15.63
C ALA A 30 -39.50 -7.15 14.80
N LYS A 31 -39.09 -6.96 13.53
CA LYS A 31 -39.70 -5.97 12.62
C LYS A 31 -41.13 -6.36 12.21
N ALA A 32 -41.43 -7.66 12.19
CA ALA A 32 -42.77 -8.19 11.95
C ALA A 32 -43.64 -8.31 13.21
N GLY A 33 -43.07 -8.08 14.41
CA GLY A 33 -43.78 -8.23 15.68
C GLY A 33 -44.13 -9.69 16.03
N VAL A 34 -43.41 -10.67 15.49
CA VAL A 34 -43.67 -12.11 15.70
C VAL A 34 -42.55 -12.78 16.49
N SER A 35 -42.80 -13.98 17.02
CA SER A 35 -41.77 -14.78 17.68
C SER A 35 -40.81 -15.41 16.67
N ASN A 36 -39.53 -15.53 17.02
CA ASN A 36 -38.53 -16.21 16.18
C ASN A 36 -38.96 -17.65 15.85
N ALA A 37 -39.58 -18.33 16.83
CA ALA A 37 -40.08 -19.70 16.69
C ALA A 37 -41.10 -19.85 15.54
N LEU A 38 -41.89 -18.80 15.25
CA LEU A 38 -42.83 -18.82 14.14
C LEU A 38 -42.11 -19.01 12.80
N ILE A 39 -40.99 -18.33 12.60
CA ILE A 39 -40.19 -18.45 11.37
C ILE A 39 -39.51 -19.82 11.31
N TYR A 40 -38.95 -20.30 12.42
CA TYR A 40 -38.27 -21.60 12.46
C TYR A 40 -39.23 -22.79 12.23
N ASN A 41 -40.43 -22.74 12.80
CA ASN A 41 -41.34 -23.89 12.83
C ASN A 41 -42.39 -23.86 11.71
N ARG A 42 -42.83 -22.67 11.29
CA ARG A 42 -43.94 -22.49 10.35
C ARG A 42 -43.52 -22.04 8.96
N TYR A 43 -42.36 -21.38 8.84
CA TYR A 43 -41.86 -20.84 7.57
C TYR A 43 -40.37 -21.16 7.36
N PRO A 44 -39.99 -22.44 7.25
CA PRO A 44 -38.59 -22.85 7.06
C PRO A 44 -37.99 -22.34 5.74
N ASP A 45 -38.80 -22.10 4.72
CA ASP A 45 -38.40 -21.48 3.45
C ASP A 45 -37.94 -20.03 3.63
N LEU A 46 -38.66 -19.26 4.45
CA LEU A 46 -38.28 -17.89 4.81
C LEU A 46 -36.96 -17.87 5.58
N LYS A 47 -36.72 -18.83 6.47
CA LYS A 47 -35.41 -18.99 7.15
C LYS A 47 -34.27 -19.16 6.14
N VAL A 48 -34.43 -20.04 5.16
CA VAL A 48 -33.40 -20.28 4.13
C VAL A 48 -33.13 -19.00 3.34
N ARG A 49 -34.19 -18.29 2.94
CA ARG A 49 -34.07 -17.02 2.21
C ARG A 49 -33.37 -15.93 3.03
N ILE A 50 -33.70 -15.79 4.31
CA ILE A 50 -33.05 -14.86 5.25
C ILE A 50 -31.56 -15.19 5.39
N GLN A 51 -31.22 -16.47 5.51
CA GLN A 51 -29.84 -16.91 5.66
C GLN A 51 -29.02 -16.66 4.37
N ALA A 52 -29.56 -17.00 3.21
CA ALA A 52 -28.93 -16.73 1.92
C ALA A 52 -28.72 -15.23 1.69
N ALA A 53 -29.69 -14.40 2.07
CA ALA A 53 -29.57 -12.95 1.99
C ALA A 53 -28.46 -12.42 2.92
N LYS A 54 -28.38 -12.93 4.15
CA LYS A 54 -27.32 -12.58 5.11
C LYS A 54 -25.93 -12.92 4.58
N GLU A 55 -25.76 -14.12 4.04
CA GLU A 55 -24.50 -14.58 3.45
C GLU A 55 -24.09 -13.74 2.24
N THR A 56 -25.05 -13.41 1.38
CA THR A 56 -24.82 -12.54 0.21
C THR A 56 -24.43 -11.12 0.60
N GLN A 57 -25.06 -10.54 1.63
CA GLN A 57 -24.68 -9.21 2.13
C GLN A 57 -23.28 -9.22 2.75
N GLN A 58 -22.94 -10.27 3.51
CA GLN A 58 -21.63 -10.42 4.12
C GLN A 58 -20.52 -10.57 3.07
N SER A 59 -20.71 -11.44 2.08
CA SER A 59 -19.71 -11.66 1.03
C SER A 59 -19.46 -10.41 0.19
N ARG A 60 -20.53 -9.65 -0.14
CA ARG A 60 -20.40 -8.36 -0.82
C ARG A 60 -19.59 -7.36 -0.01
N LYS A 61 -19.85 -7.28 1.31
CA LYS A 61 -19.12 -6.38 2.20
C LYS A 61 -17.63 -6.74 2.26
N GLU A 62 -17.31 -8.01 2.45
CA GLU A 62 -15.93 -8.51 2.45
C GLU A 62 -15.23 -8.23 1.12
N GLN A 63 -15.93 -8.42 -0.01
CA GLN A 63 -15.37 -8.16 -1.33
C GLN A 63 -15.08 -6.66 -1.57
N ILE A 64 -15.94 -5.77 -1.06
CA ILE A 64 -15.70 -4.32 -1.08
C ILE A 64 -14.51 -3.95 -0.19
N GLU A 65 -14.42 -4.50 1.01
CA GLU A 65 -13.28 -4.26 1.91
C GLU A 65 -11.97 -4.70 1.26
N VAL A 66 -11.91 -5.92 0.70
CA VAL A 66 -10.73 -6.44 0.00
C VAL A 66 -10.37 -5.58 -1.21
N THR A 67 -11.33 -5.18 -2.04
CA THR A 67 -11.04 -4.34 -3.22
C THR A 67 -10.51 -2.96 -2.82
N THR A 68 -11.11 -2.32 -1.81
CA THR A 68 -10.62 -1.03 -1.32
C THR A 68 -9.23 -1.13 -0.68
N GLU A 69 -8.92 -2.24 0.00
CA GLU A 69 -7.59 -2.48 0.56
C GLU A 69 -6.56 -2.73 -0.54
N VAL A 70 -6.90 -3.52 -1.57
CA VAL A 70 -6.06 -3.75 -2.75
C VAL A 70 -5.74 -2.44 -3.47
N GLU A 71 -6.70 -1.54 -3.63
CA GLU A 71 -6.47 -0.22 -4.24
C GLU A 71 -5.52 0.65 -3.40
N LYS A 72 -5.71 0.69 -2.08
CA LYS A 72 -4.80 1.39 -1.16
C LYS A 72 -3.39 0.83 -1.23
N LEU A 73 -3.24 -0.49 -1.25
CA LEU A 73 -1.94 -1.16 -1.36
C LEU A 73 -1.26 -0.87 -2.71
N LYS A 74 -2.01 -0.92 -3.83
CA LYS A 74 -1.49 -0.52 -5.15
C LYS A 74 -0.99 0.91 -5.17
N SER A 75 -1.74 1.85 -4.58
CA SER A 75 -1.31 3.25 -4.48
C SER A 75 -0.02 3.42 -3.68
N LYS A 76 0.09 2.75 -2.52
CA LYS A 76 1.32 2.76 -1.70
C LYS A 76 2.51 2.16 -2.45
N LEU A 77 2.30 1.05 -3.15
CA LEU A 77 3.34 0.40 -3.94
C LEU A 77 3.86 1.30 -5.06
N GLY A 78 2.98 2.01 -5.77
CA GLY A 78 3.37 2.98 -6.80
C GLY A 78 4.27 4.09 -6.25
N LYS A 79 3.88 4.68 -5.11
CA LYS A 79 4.68 5.73 -4.45
C LYS A 79 6.03 5.21 -3.95
N ALA A 80 6.08 3.98 -3.44
CA ALA A 80 7.32 3.37 -2.99
C ALA A 80 8.29 3.13 -4.15
N LYS A 81 7.80 2.60 -5.28
CA LYS A 81 8.61 2.41 -6.49
C LYS A 81 9.16 3.72 -7.04
N GLN A 82 8.33 4.76 -7.12
CA GLN A 82 8.78 6.07 -7.58
C GLN A 82 9.92 6.62 -6.68
N LYS A 83 9.76 6.54 -5.36
CA LYS A 83 10.82 6.97 -4.43
C LYS A 83 12.10 6.15 -4.55
N GLN A 84 11.96 4.85 -4.85
CA GLN A 84 13.11 3.99 -5.09
C GLN A 84 13.87 4.41 -6.35
N GLU A 85 13.16 4.63 -7.46
CA GLU A 85 13.77 5.11 -8.72
C GLU A 85 14.45 6.47 -8.52
N GLU A 86 13.81 7.40 -7.82
CA GLU A 86 14.40 8.71 -7.47
C GLU A 86 15.68 8.55 -6.62
N ALA A 87 15.68 7.65 -5.65
CA ALA A 87 16.86 7.38 -4.82
C ALA A 87 18.00 6.74 -5.63
N GLU A 88 17.70 5.79 -6.52
CA GLU A 88 18.69 5.16 -7.39
C GLU A 88 19.35 6.19 -8.33
N LEU A 89 18.57 7.11 -8.91
CA LEU A 89 19.10 8.20 -9.71
C LEU A 89 20.02 9.13 -8.91
N MET A 90 19.64 9.46 -7.67
CA MET A 90 20.46 10.28 -6.79
C MET A 90 21.79 9.60 -6.43
N VAL A 91 21.78 8.29 -6.14
CA VAL A 91 22.99 7.51 -5.87
C VAL A 91 23.94 7.56 -7.07
N CYS A 92 23.44 7.33 -8.29
CA CYS A 92 24.25 7.42 -9.51
C CYS A 92 24.85 8.82 -9.69
N SER A 93 24.07 9.88 -9.40
CA SER A 93 24.54 11.26 -9.48
C SER A 93 25.67 11.53 -8.47
N TYR A 94 25.51 11.10 -7.21
CA TYR A 94 26.55 11.25 -6.19
C TYR A 94 27.80 10.43 -6.48
N GLN A 95 27.66 9.22 -7.02
CA GLN A 95 28.81 8.42 -7.45
C GLN A 95 29.62 9.15 -8.52
N LYS A 96 28.96 9.76 -9.50
CA LYS A 96 29.62 10.55 -10.54
C LYS A 96 30.34 11.78 -9.97
N GLN A 97 29.67 12.52 -9.09
CA GLN A 97 30.27 13.68 -8.42
C GLN A 97 31.49 13.28 -7.58
N ASN A 98 31.41 12.19 -6.83
CA ASN A 98 32.51 11.70 -6.02
C ASN A 98 33.70 11.25 -6.88
N ALA A 99 33.45 10.63 -8.04
CA ALA A 99 34.52 10.26 -8.97
C ALA A 99 35.25 11.50 -9.50
N GLN A 100 34.52 12.56 -9.87
CA GLN A 100 35.11 13.83 -10.32
C GLN A 100 35.92 14.51 -9.21
N LEU A 101 35.42 14.50 -7.98
CA LEU A 101 36.17 15.04 -6.83
C LEU A 101 37.46 14.26 -6.59
N TRP A 102 37.42 12.94 -6.71
CA TRP A 102 38.62 12.11 -6.58
C TRP A 102 39.66 12.38 -7.65
N GLU A 103 39.23 12.57 -8.89
CA GLU A 103 40.10 12.95 -10.01
C GLU A 103 40.81 14.28 -9.71
N HIS A 104 40.06 15.30 -9.29
CA HIS A 104 40.65 16.59 -8.92
C HIS A 104 41.63 16.52 -7.74
N ILE A 105 41.32 15.70 -6.72
CA ILE A 105 42.24 15.48 -5.61
C ILE A 105 43.54 14.86 -6.13
N GLN A 106 43.44 13.87 -7.01
CA GLN A 106 44.61 13.23 -7.61
C GLN A 106 45.43 14.20 -8.46
N GLU A 107 44.79 15.08 -9.23
CA GLU A 107 45.47 16.13 -10.01
C GLU A 107 46.28 17.06 -9.10
N VAL A 108 45.70 17.52 -7.98
CA VAL A 108 46.38 18.40 -7.02
C VAL A 108 47.62 17.73 -6.41
N TYR A 109 47.50 16.46 -5.99
CA TYR A 109 48.66 15.72 -5.48
C TYR A 109 49.74 15.53 -6.55
N SER A 110 49.35 15.21 -7.79
CA SER A 110 50.30 15.05 -8.90
C SER A 110 51.05 16.35 -9.19
N MET A 111 50.35 17.49 -9.16
CA MET A 111 50.97 18.81 -9.32
C MET A 111 51.93 19.13 -8.17
N TYR A 112 51.56 18.79 -6.93
CA TYR A 112 52.43 18.98 -5.77
C TYR A 112 53.73 18.18 -5.90
N ASP A 113 53.63 16.91 -6.28
CA ASP A 113 54.79 16.03 -6.49
C ASP A 113 55.71 16.55 -7.61
N GLN A 114 55.11 17.10 -8.67
CA GLN A 114 55.87 17.72 -9.77
C GLN A 114 56.66 18.94 -9.29
N VAL A 115 56.03 19.87 -8.54
CA VAL A 115 56.71 21.03 -7.96
C VAL A 115 57.80 20.60 -6.97
N LEU A 116 57.56 19.55 -6.19
CA LEU A 116 58.55 18.99 -5.27
C LEU A 116 59.78 18.45 -6.01
N ALA A 117 59.56 17.76 -7.14
CA ALA A 117 60.61 17.26 -8.01
C ALA A 117 61.41 18.40 -8.63
N GLU A 118 60.75 19.41 -9.20
CA GLU A 118 61.40 20.60 -9.76
C GLU A 118 62.28 21.32 -8.73
N ARG A 119 61.79 21.48 -7.49
CA ARG A 119 62.56 22.04 -6.38
C ARG A 119 63.79 21.20 -6.07
N ASN A 120 63.66 19.87 -6.02
CA ASN A 120 64.78 18.97 -5.74
C ASN A 120 65.85 19.04 -6.83
N ASP A 121 65.44 19.00 -8.09
CA ASP A 121 66.34 19.10 -9.24
C ASP A 121 67.10 20.43 -9.23
N PHE A 122 66.41 21.52 -8.89
CA PHE A 122 67.04 22.82 -8.73
C PHE A 122 68.08 22.84 -7.60
N ALA A 123 67.74 22.26 -6.44
CA ALA A 123 68.65 22.17 -5.31
C ALA A 123 69.90 21.32 -5.65
N GLU A 124 69.74 20.22 -6.37
CA GLU A 124 70.89 19.41 -6.85
C GLU A 124 71.80 20.22 -7.78
N ARG A 125 71.24 20.97 -8.74
CA ARG A 125 72.03 21.82 -9.65
C ARG A 125 72.85 22.86 -8.89
N LEU A 126 72.28 23.48 -7.85
CA LEU A 126 72.99 24.49 -7.05
C LEU A 126 74.21 23.95 -6.31
N LYS A 127 74.20 22.67 -5.89
CA LYS A 127 75.36 22.06 -5.22
C LYS A 127 76.63 22.09 -6.09
N PHE A 128 76.46 21.97 -7.41
CA PHE A 128 77.58 21.98 -8.36
C PHE A 128 78.04 23.40 -8.75
N VAL A 129 77.21 24.43 -8.54
CA VAL A 129 77.56 25.83 -8.84
C VAL A 129 78.44 26.47 -7.76
N GLY A 130 78.36 26.00 -6.51
CA GLY A 130 79.17 26.48 -5.39
C GLY A 130 80.55 25.84 -5.23
N GLN A 131 81.00 25.02 -6.18
CA GLN A 131 82.29 24.30 -6.15
C GLN A 131 83.34 24.82 -7.16
N ILE A 132 83.14 26.02 -7.71
CA ILE A 132 84.11 26.72 -8.58
C ILE A 132 84.75 27.87 -7.81
#